data_AF-A0A928B452-F1
#
_entry.id   AF-A0A928B452-F1
#
_cell.length_a   1.000
_cell.length_b   1.000
_cell.length_c   1.000
_cell.angle_alpha   90.00
_cell.angle_beta   90.00
_cell.angle_gamma   90.00
#
_symmetry.space_group_name_H-M   'P 1'
#
loop_
_entity.id
_entity.type
_entity.pdbx_description
1 polymer ?
#
loop_
_entity_poly.entity_id
_entity_poly.type
_entity_poly.pdbx_seq_one_letter_code
_entity_poly.pdbx_strand_id
1 'polypeptide(L)'
;MTTNTNSKGSYFASLFMCGCLFFIFGFVSWVNSILIPYFKVACDLHNEVLSYLVAFAFYIAYLLMSIPASVMLNKIGFKRGVEVGLWVMALGAVLFVPAALTRTYALFLAGLFSFGIGLAILQTAANPFVTIIGPIESAARRISIMGICNKFAGIVSPLIFSALVIREADKTTMELVKSGELTGVAKEAALDDMILNVIPPYIALAVILFIFGIVFYKSSIPDINPQSLNKAEEGEGSERKSILAYPYLILGALAMFCHVGSQVISVDTSIRYAESMGWSLDEAKILPSMTLGCILIGYLLGIVLIPKYLKQQKALLICTTTGLVLSLCAILLSGNVQLFGHTADISLWFIILLGLPNSLIFAGIWPLAIRNLGKYTNLGSSLLVMGLCGNAFLPLIYGWVADNFDLRMGYWVLVPCFVYLIFYASVGHKIEHWTPQRK
;
A
#
# COMPACT_ATOMS: atom_id res chain seq x y z
N MET A 1 -2.06 -41.55 -8.46
CA MET A 1 -1.57 -41.86 -7.10
C MET A 1 -2.05 -40.77 -6.16
N THR A 2 -2.93 -41.16 -5.24
CA THR A 2 -3.60 -40.34 -4.24
C THR A 2 -2.68 -40.08 -3.05
N THR A 3 -2.16 -38.85 -2.90
CA THR A 3 -1.56 -38.39 -1.63
C THR A 3 -2.63 -37.65 -0.83
N ASN A 4 -3.45 -38.44 -0.15
CA ASN A 4 -4.46 -37.96 0.77
C ASN A 4 -3.89 -38.05 2.20
N THR A 5 -3.16 -37.02 2.64
CA THR A 5 -2.81 -36.78 4.05
C THR A 5 -2.69 -35.28 4.33
N ASN A 6 -3.74 -34.51 4.05
CA ASN A 6 -3.83 -33.16 4.61
C ASN A 6 -4.23 -33.29 6.09
N SER A 7 -3.26 -33.61 6.96
CA SER A 7 -3.49 -33.55 8.40
C SER A 7 -3.93 -32.13 8.75
N LYS A 8 -4.90 -31.97 9.67
CA LYS A 8 -5.36 -30.64 10.13
C LYS A 8 -4.18 -29.73 10.48
N GLY A 9 -3.07 -30.29 11.00
CA GLY A 9 -1.83 -29.56 11.28
C GLY A 9 -1.14 -28.94 10.05
N SER A 10 -1.08 -29.64 8.92
CA SER A 10 -0.48 -29.11 7.67
C SER A 10 -1.28 -27.93 7.10
N TYR A 11 -2.61 -28.01 7.21
CA TYR A 11 -3.53 -26.94 6.80
C TYR A 11 -3.36 -25.67 7.66
N PHE A 12 -3.36 -25.83 8.99
CA PHE A 12 -3.18 -24.69 9.91
C PHE A 12 -1.80 -24.06 9.76
N ALA A 13 -0.74 -24.85 9.57
CA ALA A 13 0.61 -24.35 9.32
C ALA A 13 0.68 -23.50 8.04
N SER A 14 0.06 -23.97 6.94
CA SER A 14 0.01 -23.23 5.67
C SER A 14 -0.77 -21.92 5.80
N LEU A 15 -1.90 -21.94 6.51
CA LEU A 15 -2.71 -20.75 6.77
C LEU A 15 -1.95 -19.73 7.64
N PHE A 16 -1.22 -20.19 8.66
CA PHE A 16 -0.38 -19.35 9.50
C PHE A 16 0.74 -18.69 8.70
N MET A 17 1.45 -19.46 7.86
CA MET A 17 2.50 -18.93 7.00
C MET A 17 1.99 -17.85 6.03
N CYS A 18 0.81 -18.06 5.43
CA CYS A 18 0.17 -17.01 4.63
C CYS A 18 -0.24 -15.79 5.48
N GLY A 19 -0.75 -16.00 6.70
CA GLY A 19 -1.07 -14.92 7.63
C GLY A 19 0.16 -14.05 7.93
N CYS A 20 1.30 -14.68 8.22
CA CYS A 20 2.59 -14.02 8.43
C CYS A 20 3.06 -13.27 7.17
N LEU A 21 2.88 -13.85 5.98
CA LEU A 21 3.22 -13.19 4.72
C LEU A 21 2.39 -11.91 4.50
N PHE A 22 1.07 -11.98 4.71
CA PHE A 22 0.19 -10.81 4.61
C PHE A 22 0.45 -9.78 5.72
N PHE A 23 0.87 -10.22 6.90
CA PHE A 23 1.34 -9.34 7.95
C PHE A 23 2.59 -8.57 7.51
N ILE A 24 3.61 -9.26 6.96
CA ILE A 24 4.81 -8.60 6.40
C ILE A 24 4.43 -7.58 5.34
N PHE A 25 3.48 -7.88 4.46
CA PHE A 25 3.01 -6.93 3.44
C PHE A 25 2.46 -5.66 4.07
N GLY A 26 1.56 -5.80 5.04
CA GLY A 26 0.96 -4.67 5.72
C GLY A 26 2.03 -3.89 6.48
N PHE A 27 2.88 -4.59 7.22
CA PHE A 27 3.90 -3.96 8.05
C PHE A 27 4.85 -3.10 7.22
N VAL A 28 5.45 -3.68 6.18
CA VAL A 28 6.45 -2.99 5.34
C VAL A 28 5.81 -1.93 4.44
N SER A 29 4.57 -2.11 3.98
CA SER A 29 3.92 -1.11 3.12
C SER A 29 3.62 0.20 3.86
N TRP A 30 3.18 0.12 5.12
CA TRP A 30 2.65 1.28 5.84
C TRP A 30 3.68 2.02 6.70
N VAL A 31 4.89 1.46 6.83
CA VAL A 31 6.00 2.13 7.52
C VAL A 31 6.45 3.42 6.81
N ASN A 32 6.15 3.55 5.52
CA ASN A 32 6.50 4.73 4.73
C ASN A 32 5.94 6.02 5.33
N SER A 33 4.73 5.96 5.90
CA SER A 33 4.07 7.12 6.52
C SER A 33 4.90 7.78 7.62
N ILE A 34 5.67 7.00 8.41
CA ILE A 34 6.56 7.52 9.46
C ILE A 34 7.98 7.77 8.94
N LEU A 35 8.44 7.02 7.92
CA LEU A 35 9.74 7.24 7.29
C LEU A 35 9.84 8.58 6.57
N ILE A 36 8.77 9.03 5.91
CA ILE A 36 8.73 10.30 5.18
C ILE A 36 9.12 11.49 6.08
N PRO A 37 8.42 11.78 7.19
CA PRO A 37 8.78 12.89 8.07
C PRO A 37 10.12 12.66 8.78
N TYR A 38 10.45 11.41 9.12
CA TYR A 38 11.73 11.09 9.75
C TYR A 38 12.93 11.39 8.82
N PHE A 39 12.92 10.90 7.58
CA PHE A 39 13.98 11.18 6.60
C PHE A 39 14.00 12.63 6.15
N LYS A 40 12.85 13.33 6.16
CA LYS A 40 12.83 14.77 5.90
C LYS A 40 13.78 15.51 6.83
N VAL A 41 13.76 15.17 8.13
CA VAL A 41 14.66 15.80 9.10
C VAL A 41 16.05 15.17 9.07
N ALA A 42 16.13 13.84 9.16
CA ALA A 42 17.40 13.14 9.30
C ALA A 42 18.34 13.35 8.09
N CYS A 43 17.79 13.43 6.87
CA CYS A 43 18.55 13.70 5.65
C CYS A 43 18.52 15.18 5.23
N ASP A 44 18.04 16.08 6.10
CA ASP A 44 17.94 17.52 5.87
C ASP A 44 17.29 17.90 4.52
N LEU A 45 16.14 17.29 4.21
CA LEU A 45 15.45 17.49 2.95
C LEU A 45 14.65 18.80 2.98
N HIS A 46 15.05 19.76 2.15
CA HIS A 46 14.46 21.10 2.16
C HIS A 46 13.03 21.19 1.60
N ASN A 47 12.62 20.22 0.77
CA ASN A 47 11.35 20.28 0.01
C ASN A 47 10.49 19.02 0.27
N GLU A 48 9.17 19.17 0.20
CA GLU A 48 8.18 18.09 0.33
C GLU A 48 8.31 17.07 -0.81
N VAL A 49 8.58 17.50 -2.05
CA VAL A 49 8.82 16.55 -3.17
C VAL A 49 9.94 15.56 -2.84
N LEU A 50 11.05 16.04 -2.26
CA LEU A 50 12.15 15.16 -1.86
C LEU A 50 11.71 14.19 -0.76
N SER A 51 10.89 14.64 0.19
CA SER A 51 10.39 13.79 1.27
C SER A 51 9.51 12.65 0.72
N TYR A 52 8.67 12.94 -0.28
CA TYR A 52 7.80 11.96 -0.93
C TYR A 52 8.51 11.08 -1.98
N LEU A 53 9.79 11.31 -2.30
CA LEU A 53 10.58 10.35 -3.07
C LEU A 53 10.72 9.00 -2.34
N VAL A 54 10.56 8.98 -1.02
CA VAL A 54 10.45 7.74 -0.21
C VAL A 54 9.32 6.85 -0.73
N ALA A 55 8.11 7.40 -0.84
CA ALA A 55 6.95 6.69 -1.36
C ALA A 55 7.13 6.35 -2.84
N PHE A 56 7.68 7.28 -3.64
CA PHE A 56 7.96 7.04 -5.05
C PHE A 56 8.89 5.84 -5.26
N ALA A 57 10.05 5.84 -4.62
CA ALA A 57 11.05 4.78 -4.76
C ALA A 57 10.48 3.42 -4.36
N PHE A 58 9.66 3.37 -3.31
CA PHE A 58 9.01 2.14 -2.89
C PHE A 58 7.95 1.64 -3.89
N TYR A 59 7.02 2.51 -4.30
CA TYR A 59 5.84 2.09 -5.06
C TYR A 59 6.03 2.05 -6.59
N ILE A 60 7.07 2.71 -7.14
CA ILE A 60 7.36 2.64 -8.57
C ILE A 60 7.72 1.21 -9.01
N ALA A 61 8.21 0.40 -8.08
CA ALA A 61 8.49 -1.01 -8.31
C ALA A 61 7.26 -1.81 -8.76
N TYR A 62 6.04 -1.46 -8.35
CA TYR A 62 4.83 -2.13 -8.85
C TYR A 62 4.64 -1.91 -10.36
N LEU A 63 4.92 -0.70 -10.86
CA LEU A 63 4.83 -0.44 -12.29
C LEU A 63 5.87 -1.24 -13.08
N LEU A 64 7.10 -1.27 -12.58
CA LEU A 64 8.25 -1.84 -13.29
C LEU A 64 8.32 -3.37 -13.17
N MET A 65 7.93 -3.93 -12.03
CA MET A 65 8.17 -5.33 -11.70
C MET A 65 6.95 -6.22 -11.69
N SER A 66 5.70 -5.73 -11.73
CA SER A 66 4.53 -6.63 -11.68
C SER A 66 4.45 -7.60 -12.86
N ILE A 67 4.74 -7.15 -14.10
CA ILE A 67 4.80 -8.05 -15.27
C ILE A 67 6.04 -8.96 -15.19
N PRO A 68 7.28 -8.45 -15.00
CA PRO A 68 8.45 -9.31 -14.83
C PRO A 68 8.31 -10.34 -13.71
N ALA A 69 7.70 -9.98 -12.57
CA ALA A 69 7.42 -10.87 -11.47
C ALA A 69 6.48 -12.00 -11.90
N SER A 70 5.39 -11.70 -12.61
CA SER A 70 4.50 -12.73 -13.16
C SER A 70 5.24 -13.69 -14.09
N VAL A 71 6.10 -13.18 -14.99
CA VAL A 71 6.93 -14.02 -15.88
C VAL A 71 7.92 -14.88 -15.10
N MET A 72 8.56 -14.32 -14.06
CA MET A 72 9.48 -15.05 -13.18
C MET A 72 8.75 -16.18 -12.46
N LEU A 73 7.59 -15.89 -11.85
CA LEU A 73 6.75 -16.86 -11.15
C LEU A 73 6.32 -18.01 -12.08
N ASN A 74 6.02 -17.74 -13.34
CA ASN A 74 5.71 -18.75 -14.36
C ASN A 74 6.87 -19.70 -14.67
N LYS A 75 8.11 -19.30 -14.40
CA LYS A 75 9.33 -20.10 -14.65
C LYS A 75 9.78 -20.88 -13.42
N ILE A 76 9.79 -20.24 -12.25
CA ILE A 76 10.39 -20.79 -11.03
C ILE A 76 9.37 -21.35 -10.03
N GLY A 77 8.07 -21.14 -10.26
CA GLY A 77 7.01 -21.52 -9.33
C GLY A 77 6.73 -20.44 -8.28
N PHE A 78 5.55 -20.48 -7.68
CA PHE A 78 5.15 -19.48 -6.70
C PHE A 78 5.94 -19.59 -5.39
N LYS A 79 6.30 -20.80 -4.97
CA LYS A 79 6.99 -21.02 -3.68
C LYS A 79 8.40 -20.43 -3.68
N ARG A 80 9.17 -20.70 -4.75
CA ARG A 80 10.48 -20.06 -4.98
C ARG A 80 10.34 -18.56 -5.22
N GLY A 81 9.27 -18.13 -5.91
CA GLY A 81 8.97 -16.73 -6.08
C GLY A 81 8.84 -15.96 -4.77
N VAL A 82 8.14 -16.53 -3.78
CA VAL A 82 8.00 -15.91 -2.46
C VAL A 82 9.34 -15.81 -1.72
N GLU A 83 10.14 -16.88 -1.76
CA GLU A 83 11.49 -16.85 -1.19
C GLU A 83 12.35 -15.73 -1.81
N VAL A 84 12.39 -15.64 -3.14
CA VAL A 84 13.12 -14.57 -3.85
C VAL A 84 12.59 -13.20 -3.46
N GLY A 85 11.27 -13.01 -3.40
CA GLY A 85 10.66 -11.74 -2.98
C GLY A 85 11.12 -11.33 -1.58
N LEU A 86 11.09 -12.24 -0.61
CA LEU A 86 11.53 -11.99 0.77
C LEU A 86 13.04 -11.67 0.86
N TRP A 87 13.88 -12.35 0.07
CA TRP A 87 15.32 -12.08 0.06
C TRP A 87 15.68 -10.75 -0.61
N VAL A 88 14.95 -10.34 -1.65
CA VAL A 88 15.11 -9.00 -2.24
C VAL A 88 14.68 -7.92 -1.24
N MET A 89 13.65 -8.15 -0.42
CA MET A 89 13.32 -7.26 0.69
C MET A 89 14.42 -7.24 1.77
N ALA A 90 14.99 -8.41 2.12
CA ALA A 90 16.09 -8.49 3.08
C ALA A 90 17.32 -7.72 2.58
N LEU A 91 17.64 -7.80 1.29
CA LEU A 91 18.69 -6.98 0.67
C LEU A 91 18.39 -5.48 0.81
N GLY A 92 17.13 -5.08 0.58
CA GLY A 92 16.69 -3.70 0.81
C GLY A 92 16.93 -3.23 2.24
N ALA A 93 16.61 -4.08 3.22
CA ALA A 93 16.88 -3.81 4.63
C ALA A 93 18.39 -3.70 4.94
N VAL A 94 19.23 -4.54 4.32
CA VAL A 94 20.69 -4.45 4.47
C VAL A 94 21.24 -3.15 3.88
N LEU A 95 20.70 -2.68 2.75
CA LEU A 95 21.13 -1.42 2.12
C LEU A 95 20.90 -0.18 3.01
N PHE A 96 19.97 -0.24 3.97
CA PHE A 96 19.79 0.85 4.95
C PHE A 96 21.00 1.02 5.87
N VAL A 97 21.81 -0.02 6.08
CA VAL A 97 23.01 0.04 6.94
C VAL A 97 24.08 0.97 6.34
N PRO A 98 24.61 0.73 5.13
CA PRO A 98 25.55 1.67 4.52
C PRO A 98 24.89 3.03 4.23
N ALA A 99 23.58 3.08 3.98
CA ALA A 99 22.87 4.35 3.78
C ALA A 99 22.88 5.23 5.05
N ALA A 100 22.66 4.64 6.23
CA ALA A 100 22.71 5.33 7.50
C ALA A 100 24.14 5.74 7.88
N LEU A 101 25.12 4.84 7.71
CA LEU A 101 26.53 5.12 8.01
C LEU A 101 27.12 6.26 7.17
N THR A 102 26.59 6.48 5.96
CA THR A 102 27.03 7.53 5.04
C THR A 102 26.03 8.69 4.91
N ARG A 103 24.92 8.63 5.66
CA ARG A 103 23.73 9.50 5.56
C ARG A 103 23.35 9.85 4.11
N THR A 104 23.50 8.89 3.18
CA THR A 104 23.29 9.13 1.74
C THR A 104 21.86 8.80 1.34
N TYR A 105 21.06 9.84 1.09
CA TYR A 105 19.63 9.71 0.79
C TYR A 105 19.31 8.78 -0.41
N ALA A 106 20.10 8.86 -1.49
CA ALA A 106 19.91 8.01 -2.67
C ALA A 106 20.05 6.51 -2.36
N LEU A 107 20.87 6.14 -1.37
CA LEU A 107 21.06 4.74 -0.98
C LEU A 107 19.87 4.22 -0.16
N PHE A 108 19.24 5.08 0.65
CA PHE A 108 17.94 4.77 1.28
C PHE A 108 16.85 4.54 0.22
N LEU A 109 16.79 5.38 -0.81
CA LEU A 109 15.84 5.20 -1.92
C LEU A 109 16.07 3.87 -2.66
N ALA A 110 17.32 3.46 -2.88
CA ALA A 110 17.63 2.17 -3.48
C ALA A 110 17.16 1.00 -2.59
N GLY A 111 17.32 1.10 -1.26
CA GLY A 111 16.79 0.13 -0.30
C GLY A 111 15.25 0.04 -0.34
N LEU A 112 14.57 1.19 -0.38
CA LEU A 112 13.11 1.27 -0.50
C LEU A 112 12.61 0.69 -1.82
N PHE A 113 13.30 0.96 -2.92
CA PHE A 113 13.01 0.36 -4.21
C PHE A 113 13.15 -1.17 -4.16
N SER A 114 14.20 -1.70 -3.51
CA SER A 114 14.36 -3.14 -3.29
C SER A 114 13.20 -3.74 -2.48
N PHE A 115 12.73 -3.06 -1.43
CA PHE A 115 11.49 -3.48 -0.73
C PHE A 115 10.28 -3.52 -1.67
N GLY A 116 10.12 -2.49 -2.50
CA GLY A 116 9.09 -2.42 -3.52
C GLY A 116 9.13 -3.59 -4.49
N ILE A 117 10.30 -3.95 -5.01
CA ILE A 117 10.49 -5.09 -5.92
C ILE A 117 10.03 -6.38 -5.23
N GLY A 118 10.49 -6.60 -4.00
CA GLY A 118 10.11 -7.75 -3.22
C GLY A 118 8.59 -7.83 -3.03
N LEU A 119 7.94 -6.75 -2.60
CA LEU A 119 6.49 -6.72 -2.44
C LEU A 119 5.72 -6.92 -3.75
N ALA A 120 6.20 -6.38 -4.88
CA ALA A 120 5.59 -6.61 -6.18
C ALA A 120 5.61 -8.10 -6.56
N ILE A 121 6.72 -8.80 -6.29
CA ILE A 121 6.83 -10.25 -6.46
C ILE A 121 5.84 -10.97 -5.53
N LEU A 122 5.86 -10.63 -4.25
CA LEU A 122 5.06 -11.31 -3.25
C LEU A 122 3.55 -11.13 -3.46
N GLN A 123 3.09 -9.93 -3.83
CA GLN A 123 1.68 -9.67 -4.13
C GLN A 123 1.19 -10.42 -5.37
N THR A 124 2.04 -10.53 -6.39
CA THR A 124 1.73 -11.32 -7.59
C THR A 124 1.57 -12.81 -7.25
N ALA A 125 2.29 -13.29 -6.23
CA ALA A 125 2.20 -14.66 -5.74
C ALA A 125 1.07 -14.91 -4.72
N ALA A 126 0.67 -13.91 -3.95
CA ALA A 126 -0.20 -14.07 -2.79
C ALA A 126 -1.62 -14.52 -3.14
N ASN A 127 -2.23 -13.95 -4.18
CA ASN A 127 -3.62 -14.25 -4.55
C ASN A 127 -3.82 -15.75 -4.88
N PRO A 128 -2.96 -16.39 -5.71
CA PRO A 128 -3.00 -17.84 -5.95
C PRO A 128 -2.80 -18.70 -4.70
N PHE A 129 -1.97 -18.29 -3.74
CA PHE A 129 -1.75 -19.11 -2.54
C PHE A 129 -2.98 -19.19 -1.63
N VAL A 130 -3.68 -18.08 -1.42
CA VAL A 130 -4.83 -18.03 -0.50
C VAL A 130 -5.99 -18.90 -1.01
N THR A 131 -6.16 -18.98 -2.33
CA THR A 131 -7.21 -19.78 -2.95
C THR A 131 -6.93 -21.28 -2.81
N ILE A 132 -5.67 -21.72 -2.81
CA ILE A 132 -5.28 -23.14 -2.91
C ILE A 132 -5.08 -23.82 -1.56
N ILE A 133 -4.81 -23.07 -0.49
CA ILE A 133 -4.55 -23.65 0.85
C ILE A 133 -5.76 -24.40 1.43
N GLY A 134 -6.98 -24.23 0.93
CA GLY A 134 -8.14 -24.95 1.46
C GLY A 134 -9.34 -25.05 0.52
N PRO A 135 -10.45 -25.66 0.99
CA PRO A 135 -11.66 -25.86 0.20
C PRO A 135 -12.18 -24.53 -0.37
N ILE A 136 -12.67 -24.57 -1.61
CA ILE A 136 -13.18 -23.38 -2.33
C ILE A 136 -14.29 -22.69 -1.52
N GLU A 137 -15.15 -23.47 -0.87
CA GLU A 137 -16.27 -23.00 -0.04
C GLU A 137 -15.85 -22.11 1.14
N SER A 138 -14.60 -22.23 1.62
CA SER A 138 -14.07 -21.41 2.71
C SER A 138 -13.05 -20.35 2.25
N ALA A 139 -12.86 -20.18 0.94
CA ALA A 139 -11.90 -19.23 0.37
C ALA A 139 -12.18 -17.78 0.79
N ALA A 140 -13.45 -17.37 0.79
CA ALA A 140 -13.86 -16.03 1.21
C ALA A 140 -13.45 -15.72 2.68
N ARG A 141 -13.61 -16.70 3.57
CA ARG A 141 -13.19 -16.57 4.97
C ARG A 141 -11.67 -16.46 5.09
N ARG A 142 -10.90 -17.26 4.35
CA ARG A 142 -9.43 -17.19 4.36
C ARG A 142 -8.92 -15.84 3.84
N ILE A 143 -9.44 -15.37 2.71
CA ILE A 143 -9.09 -14.06 2.14
C ILE A 143 -9.38 -12.94 3.16
N SER A 144 -10.52 -13.02 3.85
CA SER A 144 -10.87 -12.05 4.89
C SER A 144 -9.87 -12.05 6.06
N ILE A 145 -9.46 -13.23 6.54
CA ILE A 145 -8.44 -13.34 7.60
C ILE A 145 -7.11 -12.74 7.14
N MET A 146 -6.66 -13.05 5.92
CA MET A 146 -5.43 -12.48 5.35
C MET A 146 -5.50 -10.95 5.24
N GLY A 147 -6.64 -10.42 4.82
CA GLY A 147 -6.90 -8.98 4.78
C GLY A 147 -6.83 -8.33 6.16
N ILE A 148 -7.40 -8.97 7.20
CA ILE A 148 -7.31 -8.50 8.59
C ILE A 148 -5.86 -8.49 9.06
N CYS A 149 -5.09 -9.56 8.83
CA CYS A 149 -3.67 -9.62 9.19
C CYS A 149 -2.88 -8.47 8.55
N ASN A 150 -3.13 -8.19 7.26
CA ASN A 150 -2.49 -7.08 6.55
C ASN A 150 -2.86 -5.72 7.15
N LYS A 151 -4.14 -5.45 7.40
CA LYS A 151 -4.57 -4.15 7.94
C LYS A 151 -4.12 -3.95 9.38
N PHE A 152 -4.19 -4.99 10.20
CA PHE A 152 -3.66 -4.95 11.56
C PHE A 152 -2.15 -4.65 11.58
N ALA A 153 -1.37 -5.33 10.73
CA ALA A 153 0.06 -5.05 10.58
C ALA A 153 0.32 -3.60 10.14
N GLY A 154 -0.51 -3.07 9.23
CA GLY A 154 -0.44 -1.68 8.81
C GLY A 154 -0.69 -0.68 9.94
N ILE A 155 -1.70 -0.92 10.79
CA ILE A 155 -2.02 -0.05 11.93
C ILE A 155 -0.87 -0.04 12.95
N VAL A 156 -0.27 -1.21 13.20
CA VAL A 156 0.78 -1.36 14.21
C VAL A 156 2.15 -0.89 13.71
N SER A 157 2.39 -0.92 12.39
CA SER A 157 3.70 -0.63 11.79
C SER A 157 4.25 0.76 12.12
N PRO A 158 3.53 1.88 11.87
CA PRO A 158 4.02 3.21 12.23
C PRO A 158 4.35 3.34 13.72
N LEU A 159 3.55 2.70 14.59
CA LEU A 159 3.72 2.73 16.04
C LEU A 159 4.97 1.98 16.49
N ILE A 160 5.16 0.75 15.99
CA ILE A 160 6.36 -0.04 16.29
C ILE A 160 7.60 0.65 15.74
N PHE A 161 7.56 1.13 14.50
CA PHE A 161 8.71 1.79 13.90
C PHE A 161 9.10 3.05 14.67
N SER A 162 8.12 3.91 14.99
CA SER A 162 8.39 5.10 15.81
C SER A 162 9.00 4.74 17.16
N ALA A 163 8.48 3.71 17.84
CA ALA A 163 9.00 3.28 19.14
C ALA A 163 10.43 2.69 19.07
N LEU A 164 10.79 2.05 17.96
CA LEU A 164 12.11 1.42 17.78
C LEU A 164 13.17 2.39 17.26
N VAL A 165 12.79 3.40 16.48
CA VAL A 165 13.73 4.27 15.74
C VAL A 165 13.84 5.66 16.35
N ILE A 166 12.76 6.22 16.88
CA ILE A 166 12.72 7.61 17.35
C ILE A 166 12.91 7.62 18.86
N ARG A 167 14.14 7.93 19.31
CA ARG A 167 14.44 8.12 20.74
C ARG A 167 13.95 9.48 21.22
N GLU A 168 13.87 9.65 22.53
CA GLU A 168 13.44 10.92 23.14
C GLU A 168 14.37 12.08 22.77
N ALA A 169 15.70 11.86 22.78
CA ALA A 169 16.69 12.84 22.32
C ALA A 169 16.49 13.24 20.85
N ASP A 170 16.08 12.31 19.98
CA ASP A 170 15.85 12.59 18.57
C ASP A 170 14.64 13.50 18.37
N LYS A 171 13.63 13.41 19.24
CA LYS A 171 12.46 14.32 19.21
C LYS A 171 12.90 15.76 19.43
N THR A 172 13.70 16.00 20.48
CA THR A 172 14.26 17.32 20.76
C THR A 172 15.13 17.81 19.61
N THR A 173 16.00 16.95 19.06
CA THR A 173 16.81 17.29 17.89
C THR A 173 15.94 17.71 16.71
N MET A 174 14.89 16.96 16.40
CA MET A 174 13.99 17.29 15.30
C MET A 174 13.29 18.64 15.49
N GLU A 175 12.86 18.96 16.71
CA GLU A 175 12.25 20.26 17.04
C GLU A 175 13.24 21.41 16.86
N LEU A 176 14.46 21.28 17.41
CA LEU A 176 15.51 22.30 17.29
C LEU A 176 15.99 22.52 15.86
N VAL A 177 16.03 21.46 15.04
CA VAL A 177 16.35 21.56 13.61
C VAL A 177 15.22 22.28 12.87
N LYS A 178 13.96 21.98 13.17
CA LYS A 178 12.79 22.62 12.53
C LYS A 178 12.63 24.09 12.94
N SER A 179 12.93 24.45 14.19
CA SER A 179 12.89 25.85 14.65
C SER A 179 14.09 26.68 14.16
N GLY A 180 15.13 26.03 13.63
CA GLY A 180 16.36 26.68 13.18
C GLY A 180 17.33 27.01 14.32
N GLU A 181 17.09 26.50 15.52
CA GLU A 181 17.96 26.70 16.69
C GLU A 181 19.23 25.84 16.63
N LEU A 182 19.16 24.65 16.01
CA LEU A 182 20.32 23.79 15.80
C LEU A 182 20.88 23.95 14.38
N THR A 183 22.11 24.46 14.28
CA THR A 183 22.75 24.79 12.98
C THR A 183 24.22 24.37 12.92
N GLY A 184 24.78 24.41 11.71
CA GLY A 184 26.20 24.17 11.45
C GLY A 184 26.65 22.75 11.83
N VAL A 185 27.87 22.63 12.34
CA VAL A 185 28.49 21.33 12.65
C VAL A 185 27.72 20.55 13.72
N ALA A 186 27.09 21.24 14.68
CA ALA A 186 26.31 20.59 15.73
C ALA A 186 25.03 19.94 15.17
N LYS A 187 24.38 20.58 14.18
CA LYS A 187 23.26 20.01 13.44
C LYS A 187 23.69 18.73 12.72
N GLU A 188 24.76 18.80 11.94
CA GLU A 188 25.22 17.64 11.15
C GLU A 188 25.55 16.44 12.04
N ALA A 189 26.25 16.65 13.16
CA ALA A 189 26.56 15.60 14.11
C ALA A 189 25.31 15.00 14.76
N ALA A 190 24.30 15.81 15.09
CA ALA A 190 23.05 15.33 15.66
C ALA A 190 22.22 14.52 14.65
N LEU A 191 22.20 14.94 13.37
CA LEU A 191 21.53 14.22 12.30
C LEU A 191 22.24 12.90 11.96
N ASP A 192 23.58 12.89 11.99
CA ASP A 192 24.40 11.68 11.84
C ASP A 192 24.14 10.69 12.97
N ASP A 193 24.03 11.13 14.23
CA ASP A 193 23.67 10.23 15.35
C ASP A 193 22.23 9.71 15.22
N MET A 194 21.29 10.60 14.89
CA MET A 194 19.87 10.25 14.76
C MET A 194 19.63 9.20 13.68
N ILE A 195 20.27 9.31 12.50
CA ILE A 195 20.03 8.40 11.38
C ILE A 195 20.53 6.97 11.66
N LEU A 196 21.50 6.78 12.56
CA LEU A 196 22.02 5.46 12.93
C LEU A 196 20.97 4.60 13.65
N ASN A 197 19.93 5.21 14.24
CA ASN A 197 18.88 4.49 14.95
C ASN A 197 18.03 3.59 14.03
N VAL A 198 18.08 3.80 12.71
CA VAL A 198 17.44 2.89 11.75
C VAL A 198 18.19 1.55 11.64
N ILE A 199 19.50 1.51 11.94
CA ILE A 199 20.33 0.32 11.69
C ILE A 199 19.84 -0.91 12.45
N PRO A 200 19.66 -0.89 13.79
CA PRO A 200 19.22 -2.09 14.52
C PRO A 200 17.89 -2.70 14.03
N PRO A 201 16.80 -1.93 13.86
CA PRO A 201 15.54 -2.51 13.40
C PRO A 201 15.61 -3.02 11.95
N TYR A 202 16.39 -2.38 11.06
CA TYR A 202 16.54 -2.87 9.70
C TYR A 202 17.45 -4.11 9.60
N ILE A 203 18.48 -4.24 10.42
CA ILE A 203 19.25 -5.50 10.54
C ILE A 203 18.34 -6.62 11.04
N ALA A 204 17.56 -6.37 12.09
CA ALA A 204 16.61 -7.35 12.61
C ALA A 204 15.59 -7.76 11.54
N LEU A 205 15.03 -6.79 10.79
CA LEU A 205 14.12 -7.04 9.68
C LEU A 205 14.79 -7.87 8.57
N ALA A 206 16.03 -7.57 8.20
CA ALA A 206 16.78 -8.32 7.20
C ALA A 206 16.91 -9.80 7.59
N VAL A 207 17.32 -10.06 8.85
CA VAL A 207 17.47 -11.42 9.38
C VAL A 207 16.12 -12.14 9.43
N ILE A 208 15.06 -11.48 9.92
CA ILE A 208 13.72 -12.05 9.98
C ILE A 208 13.22 -12.43 8.59
N LEU A 209 13.34 -11.53 7.60
CA LEU A 209 12.90 -11.77 6.22
C LEU A 209 13.69 -12.90 5.56
N PHE A 210 15.01 -12.94 5.77
CA PHE A 210 15.87 -13.98 5.22
C PHE A 210 15.53 -15.36 5.77
N ILE A 211 15.42 -15.48 7.11
CA ILE A 211 15.02 -16.72 7.79
C ILE A 211 13.61 -17.12 7.38
N PHE A 212 12.68 -16.17 7.34
CA PHE A 212 11.30 -16.45 6.94
C PHE A 212 11.22 -16.95 5.49
N GLY A 213 12.06 -16.44 4.58
CA GLY A 213 12.19 -16.98 3.22
C GLY A 213 12.60 -18.45 3.20
N ILE A 214 13.60 -18.83 4.01
CA ILE A 214 14.03 -20.23 4.15
C ILE A 214 12.91 -21.11 4.72
N VAL A 215 12.25 -20.65 5.79
CA VAL A 215 11.16 -21.39 6.44
C VAL A 215 9.96 -21.54 5.49
N PHE A 216 9.61 -20.49 4.74
CA PHE A 216 8.54 -20.52 3.76
C PHE A 216 8.83 -21.50 2.63
N TYR A 217 10.05 -21.50 2.09
CA TYR A 217 10.45 -22.45 1.06
C TYR A 217 10.43 -23.90 1.55
N LYS A 218 10.75 -24.14 2.83
CA LYS A 218 10.69 -25.48 3.44
C LYS A 218 9.29 -25.89 3.92
N SER A 219 8.34 -24.96 3.98
CA SER A 219 6.97 -25.24 4.46
C SER A 219 6.22 -26.24 3.57
N SER A 220 5.21 -26.89 4.12
CA SER A 220 4.38 -27.87 3.39
C SER A 220 3.41 -27.26 2.37
N ILE A 221 3.52 -25.96 2.07
CA ILE A 221 2.67 -25.28 1.09
C ILE A 221 2.92 -25.90 -0.29
N PRO A 222 1.87 -26.41 -0.99
CA PRO A 222 2.00 -26.94 -2.33
C PRO A 222 2.54 -25.88 -3.28
N ASP A 223 3.53 -26.23 -4.10
CA ASP A 223 3.96 -25.34 -5.16
C ASP A 223 2.97 -25.44 -6.33
N ILE A 224 2.58 -24.29 -6.84
CA ILE A 224 1.57 -24.18 -7.88
C ILE A 224 2.32 -23.79 -9.14
N ASN A 225 2.15 -24.56 -10.21
CA ASN A 225 2.62 -24.14 -11.51
C ASN A 225 1.61 -23.13 -12.08
N PRO A 226 1.97 -21.86 -12.30
CA PRO A 226 1.02 -20.87 -12.83
C PRO A 226 0.40 -21.26 -14.17
N GLN A 227 1.07 -22.13 -14.94
CA GLN A 227 0.59 -22.62 -16.23
C GLN A 227 -0.64 -23.53 -16.10
N SER A 228 -0.85 -24.21 -14.96
CA SER A 228 -2.06 -25.03 -14.76
C SER A 228 -3.31 -24.18 -14.52
N LEU A 229 -3.15 -22.97 -13.95
CA LEU A 229 -4.26 -22.02 -13.77
C LEU A 229 -4.71 -21.42 -15.10
N ASN A 230 -3.79 -21.16 -16.03
CA ASN A 230 -4.11 -20.62 -17.36
C ASN A 230 -4.94 -21.58 -18.24
N LYS A 231 -4.74 -22.90 -18.11
CA LYS A 231 -5.45 -23.90 -18.93
C LYS A 231 -6.93 -24.07 -18.56
N ALA A 232 -7.33 -23.67 -17.36
CA ALA A 232 -8.71 -23.80 -16.89
C ALA A 232 -9.66 -22.75 -17.49
N GLU A 233 -9.13 -21.68 -18.10
CA GLU A 233 -9.91 -20.55 -18.65
C GLU A 233 -9.99 -20.53 -20.20
N GLU A 234 -9.70 -21.64 -20.88
CA GLU A 234 -9.84 -21.77 -22.35
C GLU A 234 -11.32 -21.79 -22.84
N GLY A 235 -12.30 -21.52 -21.96
CA GLY A 235 -13.73 -21.45 -22.31
C GLY A 235 -14.20 -20.08 -22.82
N GLU A 236 -14.82 -20.07 -24.02
CA GLU A 236 -15.79 -19.14 -24.63
C GLU A 236 -15.62 -17.59 -24.54
N GLY A 237 -14.48 -17.05 -24.10
CA GLY A 237 -14.27 -15.57 -24.03
C GLY A 237 -13.38 -14.93 -25.12
N SER A 238 -12.82 -15.71 -26.06
CA SER A 238 -11.63 -15.32 -26.84
C SER A 238 -11.92 -14.79 -28.27
N GLU A 239 -12.81 -13.81 -28.45
CA GLU A 239 -12.89 -13.12 -29.76
C GLU A 239 -11.84 -12.02 -29.93
N ARG A 240 -11.35 -11.42 -28.83
CA ARG A 240 -10.47 -10.25 -28.89
C ARG A 240 -8.99 -10.63 -28.99
N LYS A 241 -8.25 -9.97 -29.90
CA LYS A 241 -6.82 -10.23 -30.18
C LYS A 241 -5.84 -9.56 -29.21
N SER A 242 -6.29 -8.62 -28.38
CA SER A 242 -5.43 -7.83 -27.49
C SER A 242 -6.13 -7.51 -26.18
N ILE A 243 -5.36 -7.44 -25.09
CA ILE A 243 -5.82 -7.01 -23.77
C ILE A 243 -6.28 -5.54 -23.77
N LEU A 244 -5.69 -4.71 -24.62
CA LEU A 244 -6.09 -3.30 -24.78
C LEU A 244 -7.49 -3.17 -25.39
N ALA A 245 -8.04 -4.23 -25.97
CA ALA A 245 -9.39 -4.24 -26.50
C ALA A 245 -10.47 -4.35 -25.41
N TYR A 246 -10.11 -4.40 -24.12
CA TYR A 246 -11.05 -4.44 -22.98
C TYR A 246 -11.03 -3.10 -22.23
N PRO A 247 -11.88 -2.11 -22.61
CA PRO A 247 -11.80 -0.75 -22.04
C PRO A 247 -12.07 -0.73 -20.54
N TYR A 248 -13.06 -1.49 -20.06
CA TYR A 248 -13.35 -1.58 -18.62
C TYR A 248 -12.15 -2.07 -17.79
N LEU A 249 -11.26 -2.89 -18.36
CA LEU A 249 -10.02 -3.31 -17.70
C LEU A 249 -9.02 -2.15 -17.64
N ILE A 250 -8.77 -1.47 -18.76
CA ILE A 250 -7.82 -0.35 -18.83
C ILE A 250 -8.27 0.80 -17.94
N LEU A 251 -9.56 1.14 -18.01
CA LEU A 251 -10.18 2.14 -17.15
C LEU A 251 -10.16 1.71 -15.69
N GLY A 252 -10.30 0.41 -15.41
CA GLY A 252 -10.18 -0.19 -14.09
C GLY A 252 -8.75 -0.10 -13.53
N ALA A 253 -7.73 -0.28 -14.36
CA ALA A 253 -6.34 -0.09 -13.95
C ALA A 253 -6.03 1.36 -13.58
N LEU A 254 -6.56 2.32 -14.34
CA LEU A 254 -6.49 3.73 -13.99
C LEU A 254 -7.33 4.06 -12.73
N ALA A 255 -8.46 3.37 -12.53
CA ALA A 255 -9.25 3.52 -11.30
C ALA A 255 -8.47 3.00 -10.09
N MET A 256 -7.76 1.89 -10.24
CA MET A 256 -6.86 1.38 -9.21
C MET A 256 -5.77 2.39 -8.88
N PHE A 257 -5.16 3.01 -9.90
CA PHE A 257 -4.18 4.10 -9.72
C PHE A 257 -4.73 5.27 -8.92
N CYS A 258 -5.90 5.80 -9.28
CA CYS A 258 -6.53 6.89 -8.54
C CYS A 258 -6.88 6.47 -7.10
N HIS A 259 -7.41 5.26 -6.91
CA HIS A 259 -7.82 4.77 -5.60
C HIS A 259 -6.63 4.62 -4.65
N VAL A 260 -5.64 3.82 -5.03
CA VAL A 260 -4.50 3.53 -4.14
C VAL A 260 -3.72 4.81 -3.84
N GLY A 261 -3.53 5.67 -4.84
CA GLY A 261 -2.88 6.95 -4.62
C GLY A 261 -3.69 7.86 -3.67
N SER A 262 -5.01 7.93 -3.80
CA SER A 262 -5.85 8.71 -2.86
C SER A 262 -5.79 8.16 -1.43
N GLN A 263 -5.66 6.84 -1.29
CA GLN A 263 -5.47 6.18 0.00
C GLN A 263 -4.11 6.54 0.60
N VAL A 264 -3.04 6.43 -0.17
CA VAL A 264 -1.69 6.75 0.31
C VAL A 264 -1.57 8.22 0.69
N ILE A 265 -2.14 9.14 -0.09
CA ILE A 265 -2.20 10.55 0.30
C ILE A 265 -2.84 10.73 1.68
N SER A 266 -3.98 10.09 1.94
CA SER A 266 -4.65 10.23 3.25
C SER A 266 -3.81 9.72 4.43
N VAL A 267 -2.93 8.74 4.20
CA VAL A 267 -2.10 8.13 5.25
C VAL A 267 -0.76 8.85 5.39
N ASP A 268 0.01 8.95 4.31
CA ASP A 268 1.41 9.41 4.31
C ASP A 268 1.56 10.93 4.53
N THR A 269 0.52 11.71 4.27
CA THR A 269 0.55 13.18 4.46
C THR A 269 0.06 13.61 5.84
N SER A 270 -0.67 12.74 6.55
CA SER A 270 -1.38 13.08 7.79
C SER A 270 -0.47 13.63 8.89
N ILE A 271 0.72 13.05 9.06
CA ILE A 271 1.72 13.50 10.04
C ILE A 271 2.18 14.93 9.72
N ARG A 272 2.69 15.14 8.51
CA ARG A 272 3.21 16.45 8.07
C ARG A 272 2.14 17.53 8.12
N TYR A 273 0.90 17.17 7.79
CA TYR A 273 -0.21 18.10 7.86
C TYR A 273 -0.53 18.49 9.31
N ALA A 274 -0.55 17.55 10.25
CA ALA A 274 -0.70 17.87 11.66
C ALA A 274 0.49 18.69 12.22
N GLU A 275 1.72 18.39 11.81
CA GLU A 275 2.90 19.18 12.21
C GLU A 275 2.79 20.65 11.76
N SER A 276 2.18 20.91 10.59
CA SER A 276 1.92 22.28 10.14
C SER A 276 0.90 23.04 11.01
N MET A 277 0.14 22.32 11.82
CA MET A 277 -0.80 22.85 12.82
C MET A 277 -0.18 22.94 14.22
N GLY A 278 1.14 22.70 14.34
CA GLY A 278 1.89 22.79 15.59
C GLY A 278 1.98 21.49 16.40
N TRP A 279 1.54 20.35 15.86
CA TRP A 279 1.71 19.06 16.54
C TRP A 279 3.16 18.61 16.45
N SER A 280 3.67 18.00 17.53
CA SER A 280 4.95 17.30 17.48
C SER A 280 4.83 15.99 16.68
N LEU A 281 5.95 15.46 16.20
CA LEU A 281 5.99 14.14 15.55
C LEU A 281 5.47 13.03 16.47
N ASP A 282 5.73 13.16 17.78
CA ASP A 282 5.33 12.17 18.77
C ASP A 282 3.81 12.09 18.96
N GLU A 283 3.12 13.21 18.81
CA GLU A 283 1.65 13.26 18.83
C GLU A 283 1.08 12.80 17.48
N ALA A 284 1.67 13.29 16.38
CA ALA A 284 1.15 13.05 15.03
C ALA A 284 1.34 11.61 14.54
N LYS A 285 2.32 10.84 15.07
CA LYS A 285 2.65 9.48 14.62
C LYS A 285 1.47 8.48 14.62
N ILE A 286 0.42 8.75 15.40
CA ILE A 286 -0.77 7.88 15.49
C ILE A 286 -1.74 8.08 14.32
N LEU A 287 -1.68 9.21 13.62
CA LEU A 287 -2.67 9.59 12.59
C LEU A 287 -2.72 8.62 11.38
N PRO A 288 -1.59 8.09 10.87
CA PRO A 288 -1.61 7.02 9.87
C PRO A 288 -2.38 5.79 10.37
N SER A 289 -2.13 5.37 11.61
CA SER A 289 -2.80 4.24 12.26
C SER A 289 -4.30 4.49 12.47
N MET A 290 -4.71 5.72 12.79
CA MET A 290 -6.13 6.10 12.87
C MET A 290 -6.81 5.96 11.51
N THR A 291 -6.18 6.45 10.44
CA THR A 291 -6.70 6.36 9.07
C THR A 291 -6.85 4.90 8.62
N LEU A 292 -5.84 4.06 8.90
CA LEU A 292 -5.89 2.61 8.65
C LEU A 292 -6.94 1.91 9.54
N GLY A 293 -7.18 2.40 10.75
CA GLY A 293 -8.28 2.00 11.61
C GLY A 293 -9.64 2.28 10.98
N CYS A 294 -9.85 3.48 10.43
CA CYS A 294 -11.05 3.82 9.67
C CYS A 294 -11.25 2.89 8.46
N ILE A 295 -10.17 2.52 7.76
CA ILE A 295 -10.22 1.52 6.67
C ILE A 295 -10.69 0.16 7.19
N LEU A 296 -10.16 -0.30 8.33
CA LEU A 296 -10.57 -1.57 8.93
C LEU A 296 -12.04 -1.55 9.35
N ILE A 297 -12.50 -0.46 9.97
CA ILE A 297 -13.92 -0.29 10.33
C ILE A 297 -14.79 -0.32 9.07
N GLY A 298 -14.39 0.39 8.01
CA GLY A 298 -15.10 0.37 6.73
C GLY A 298 -15.21 -1.03 6.11
N TYR A 299 -14.16 -1.85 6.23
CA TYR A 299 -14.21 -3.25 5.82
C TYR A 299 -15.18 -4.09 6.65
N LEU A 300 -15.16 -3.96 7.97
CA LEU A 300 -16.09 -4.67 8.85
C LEU A 300 -17.54 -4.29 8.54
N LEU A 301 -17.81 -3.00 8.29
CA LEU A 301 -19.10 -2.53 7.81
C LEU A 301 -19.45 -3.15 6.46
N GLY A 302 -18.51 -3.22 5.52
CA GLY A 302 -18.70 -3.87 4.23
C GLY A 302 -19.13 -5.33 4.35
N ILE A 303 -18.51 -6.10 5.26
CA ILE A 303 -18.86 -7.51 5.51
C ILE A 303 -20.30 -7.65 6.05
N VAL A 304 -20.74 -6.73 6.91
CA VAL A 304 -22.09 -6.75 7.49
C VAL A 304 -23.15 -6.25 6.49
N LEU A 305 -22.81 -5.21 5.72
CA LEU A 305 -23.73 -4.53 4.82
C LEU A 305 -23.87 -5.22 3.46
N ILE A 306 -22.84 -5.91 2.98
CA ILE A 306 -22.80 -6.53 1.65
C ILE A 306 -22.78 -8.06 1.78
N PRO A 307 -23.64 -8.80 1.05
CA PRO A 307 -24.66 -8.33 0.10
C PRO A 307 -26.03 -8.05 0.76
N LYS A 308 -26.14 -8.19 2.09
CA LYS A 308 -27.42 -8.25 2.81
C LYS A 308 -28.29 -7.00 2.64
N TYR A 309 -27.68 -5.82 2.70
CA TYR A 309 -28.38 -4.53 2.65
C TYR A 309 -27.96 -3.67 1.44
N LEU A 310 -26.75 -3.86 0.92
CA LEU A 310 -26.21 -3.09 -0.21
C LEU A 310 -25.58 -4.01 -1.26
N LYS A 311 -25.81 -3.69 -2.54
CA LYS A 311 -25.09 -4.30 -3.67
C LYS A 311 -23.67 -3.73 -3.74
N GLN A 312 -22.68 -4.56 -4.09
CA GLN A 312 -21.26 -4.17 -4.22
C GLN A 312 -21.06 -2.90 -5.06
N GLN A 313 -21.74 -2.80 -6.21
CA GLN A 313 -21.66 -1.63 -7.09
C GLN A 313 -22.20 -0.36 -6.43
N LYS A 314 -23.31 -0.44 -5.69
CA LYS A 314 -23.86 0.72 -4.97
C LYS A 314 -22.92 1.15 -3.85
N ALA A 315 -22.33 0.20 -3.13
CA ALA A 315 -21.34 0.49 -2.10
C ALA A 315 -20.11 1.19 -2.70
N LEU A 316 -19.59 0.74 -3.84
CA LEU A 316 -18.50 1.41 -4.57
C LEU A 316 -18.87 2.87 -4.91
N LEU A 317 -20.07 3.12 -5.43
CA LEU A 317 -20.51 4.49 -5.75
C LEU A 317 -20.63 5.37 -4.49
N ILE A 318 -21.18 4.84 -3.40
CA ILE A 318 -21.28 5.55 -2.11
C ILE A 318 -19.88 5.89 -1.60
N CYS A 319 -18.97 4.92 -1.53
CA CYS A 319 -17.60 5.13 -1.07
C CYS A 319 -16.86 6.18 -1.90
N THR A 320 -16.91 6.09 -3.22
CA THR A 320 -16.23 7.05 -4.10
C THR A 320 -16.83 8.46 -4.01
N THR A 321 -18.15 8.57 -3.86
CA THR A 321 -18.84 9.85 -3.65
C THR A 321 -18.52 10.46 -2.29
N THR A 322 -18.57 9.67 -1.22
CA THR A 322 -18.17 10.12 0.13
C THR A 322 -16.71 10.54 0.16
N GLY A 323 -15.82 9.82 -0.53
CA GLY A 323 -14.42 10.20 -0.67
C GLY A 323 -14.23 11.56 -1.35
N LEU A 324 -14.99 11.84 -2.43
CA LEU A 324 -14.99 13.17 -3.06
C LEU A 324 -15.48 14.25 -2.08
N VAL A 325 -16.60 14.02 -1.41
CA VAL A 325 -17.17 14.99 -0.45
C VAL A 325 -16.19 15.28 0.68
N LEU A 326 -15.61 14.26 1.31
CA LEU A 326 -14.63 14.44 2.38
C LEU A 326 -13.36 15.16 1.90
N SER A 327 -12.92 14.89 0.67
CA SER A 327 -11.78 15.61 0.07
C SER A 327 -12.09 17.10 -0.13
N LEU A 328 -13.28 17.42 -0.63
CA LEU A 328 -13.73 18.81 -0.76
C LEU A 328 -13.92 19.48 0.61
N CYS A 329 -14.44 18.77 1.61
CA CYS A 329 -14.55 19.27 2.97
C CYS A 329 -13.16 19.57 3.58
N ALA A 330 -12.17 18.70 3.38
CA ALA A 330 -10.81 18.93 3.85
C ALA A 330 -10.18 20.18 3.24
N ILE A 331 -10.48 20.47 1.97
CA ILE A 331 -9.97 21.65 1.26
C ILE A 331 -10.73 22.92 1.68
N LEU A 332 -12.07 22.87 1.70
CA LEU A 332 -12.92 24.06 1.76
C LEU A 332 -13.35 24.46 3.18
N LEU A 333 -13.43 23.53 4.12
CA LEU A 333 -13.91 23.80 5.48
C LEU A 333 -12.75 23.98 6.44
N SER A 334 -12.68 25.13 7.11
CA SER A 334 -11.69 25.44 8.14
C SER A 334 -12.37 25.71 9.46
N GLY A 335 -11.73 25.34 10.57
CA GLY A 335 -12.23 25.58 11.91
C GLY A 335 -11.46 24.74 12.92
N ASN A 336 -11.00 25.38 14.00
CA ASN A 336 -10.32 24.69 15.08
C ASN A 336 -11.31 23.85 15.88
N VAL A 337 -11.04 22.56 15.98
CA VAL A 337 -11.82 21.61 16.77
C VAL A 337 -10.89 20.90 17.76
N GLN A 338 -11.40 20.69 18.97
CA GLN A 338 -10.68 19.90 19.98
C GLN A 338 -11.21 18.46 19.95
N LEU A 339 -10.37 17.54 19.47
CA LEU A 339 -10.69 16.11 19.38
C LEU A 339 -9.50 15.30 19.89
N PHE A 340 -9.79 14.23 20.64
CA PHE A 340 -8.77 13.35 21.23
C PHE A 340 -7.70 14.08 22.06
N GLY A 341 -8.07 15.21 22.69
CA GLY A 341 -7.15 16.02 23.50
C GLY A 341 -6.30 17.02 22.72
N HIS A 342 -6.37 17.03 21.39
CA HIS A 342 -5.60 17.94 20.55
C HIS A 342 -6.50 18.97 19.86
N THR A 343 -5.97 20.18 19.68
CA THR A 343 -6.60 21.22 18.85
C THR A 343 -5.99 21.14 17.45
N ALA A 344 -6.84 20.96 16.45
CA ALA A 344 -6.42 20.95 15.05
C ALA A 344 -7.54 21.52 14.17
N ASP A 345 -7.20 21.93 12.95
CA ASP A 345 -8.21 22.29 11.96
C ASP A 345 -9.04 21.04 11.59
N ILE A 346 -10.35 21.23 11.40
CA ILE A 346 -11.28 20.15 11.07
C ILE A 346 -10.88 19.38 9.80
N SER A 347 -10.15 20.01 8.88
CA SER A 347 -9.63 19.38 7.68
C SER A 347 -8.79 18.13 7.95
N LEU A 348 -7.98 18.10 9.02
CA LEU A 348 -7.17 16.92 9.37
C LEU A 348 -8.05 15.70 9.61
N TRP A 349 -9.19 15.89 10.28
CA TRP A 349 -10.12 14.82 10.60
C TRP A 349 -10.89 14.33 9.37
N PHE A 350 -11.18 15.22 8.41
CA PHE A 350 -11.71 14.78 7.12
C PHE A 350 -10.72 13.91 6.36
N ILE A 351 -9.42 14.23 6.40
CA ILE A 351 -8.36 13.40 5.81
C ILE A 351 -8.29 12.03 6.47
N ILE A 352 -8.35 11.95 7.81
CA ILE A 352 -8.35 10.66 8.53
C ILE A 352 -9.61 9.85 8.19
N LEU A 353 -10.77 10.51 8.15
CA LEU A 353 -12.04 9.88 7.80
C LEU A 353 -12.10 9.36 6.37
N LEU A 354 -11.26 9.85 5.43
CA LEU A 354 -11.13 9.26 4.09
C LEU A 354 -10.74 7.78 4.13
N GLY A 355 -10.15 7.31 5.22
CA GLY A 355 -9.92 5.89 5.43
C GLY A 355 -11.20 5.04 5.30
N LEU A 356 -12.33 5.54 5.80
CA LEU A 356 -13.60 4.80 5.78
C LEU A 356 -14.09 4.50 4.35
N PRO A 357 -14.32 5.48 3.45
CA PRO A 357 -14.72 5.19 2.08
C PRO A 357 -13.64 4.42 1.30
N ASN A 358 -12.35 4.65 1.58
CA ASN A 358 -11.26 3.95 0.89
C ASN A 358 -11.28 2.43 1.09
N SER A 359 -11.89 1.91 2.15
CA SER A 359 -11.96 0.48 2.41
C SER A 359 -12.54 -0.32 1.23
N LEU A 360 -13.74 0.00 0.74
CA LEU A 360 -14.46 -0.86 -0.20
C LEU A 360 -14.13 -0.61 -1.68
N ILE A 361 -13.32 0.40 -2.00
CA ILE A 361 -13.08 0.81 -3.39
C ILE A 361 -12.25 -0.24 -4.14
N PHE A 362 -11.14 -0.72 -3.58
CA PHE A 362 -10.31 -1.78 -4.17
C PHE A 362 -11.16 -3.02 -4.49
N ALA A 363 -11.90 -3.53 -3.49
CA ALA A 363 -12.73 -4.72 -3.62
C ALA A 363 -13.94 -4.51 -4.55
N GLY A 364 -14.34 -3.26 -4.80
CA GLY A 364 -15.37 -2.90 -5.77
C GLY A 364 -14.83 -2.85 -7.21
N ILE A 365 -13.65 -2.27 -7.41
CA ILE A 365 -13.03 -2.12 -8.75
C ILE A 365 -12.59 -3.47 -9.30
N TRP A 366 -11.93 -4.29 -8.47
CA TRP A 366 -11.25 -5.49 -8.92
C TRP A 366 -12.17 -6.45 -9.69
N PRO A 367 -13.31 -6.92 -9.14
CA PRO A 367 -14.18 -7.87 -9.85
C PRO A 367 -14.79 -7.27 -11.14
N LEU A 368 -15.04 -5.96 -11.17
CA LEU A 368 -15.60 -5.28 -12.33
C LEU A 368 -14.58 -5.19 -13.48
N ALA A 369 -13.29 -5.06 -13.16
CA ALA A 369 -12.21 -4.90 -14.12
C ALA A 369 -11.75 -6.24 -14.73
N ILE A 370 -11.78 -7.34 -13.98
CA ILE A 370 -11.30 -8.65 -14.44
C ILE A 370 -12.36 -9.53 -15.10
N ARG A 371 -13.60 -9.05 -15.23
CA ARG A 371 -14.69 -9.86 -15.79
C ARG A 371 -14.43 -10.25 -17.24
N ASN A 372 -14.85 -11.45 -17.63
CA ASN A 372 -14.89 -11.93 -19.03
C ASN A 372 -13.59 -11.73 -19.83
N LEU A 373 -12.43 -11.80 -19.17
CA LEU A 373 -11.12 -11.67 -19.84
C LEU A 373 -10.63 -12.97 -20.50
N GLY A 374 -11.17 -14.13 -20.09
CA GLY A 374 -10.74 -15.44 -20.57
C GLY A 374 -9.23 -15.62 -20.42
N LYS A 375 -8.53 -16.03 -21.47
CA LYS A 375 -7.06 -16.18 -21.47
C LYS A 375 -6.26 -14.94 -21.00
N TYR A 376 -6.87 -13.75 -20.95
CA TYR A 376 -6.21 -12.52 -20.49
C TYR A 376 -6.39 -12.24 -18.99
N THR A 377 -7.11 -13.04 -18.20
CA THR A 377 -7.39 -12.76 -16.78
C THR A 377 -6.13 -12.51 -15.95
N ASN A 378 -5.09 -13.34 -16.14
CA ASN A 378 -3.83 -13.20 -15.42
C ASN A 378 -3.08 -11.92 -15.80
N LEU A 379 -3.01 -11.61 -17.10
CA LEU A 379 -2.39 -10.37 -17.57
C LEU A 379 -3.18 -9.13 -17.14
N GLY A 380 -4.51 -9.21 -17.12
CA GLY A 380 -5.38 -8.14 -16.64
C GLY A 380 -5.22 -7.90 -15.13
N SER A 381 -5.11 -8.97 -14.34
CA SER A 381 -4.79 -8.87 -12.92
C SER A 381 -3.44 -8.18 -12.69
N SER A 382 -2.40 -8.55 -13.46
CA SER A 382 -1.09 -7.88 -13.41
C SER A 382 -1.18 -6.39 -13.75
N LEU A 383 -2.02 -6.00 -14.71
CA LEU A 383 -2.24 -4.60 -15.07
C LEU A 383 -2.91 -3.82 -13.92
N LEU A 384 -3.86 -4.42 -13.19
CA LEU A 384 -4.43 -3.81 -11.99
C LEU A 384 -3.39 -3.62 -10.88
N VAL A 385 -2.49 -4.60 -10.70
CA VAL A 385 -1.37 -4.48 -9.75
C VAL A 385 -0.39 -3.39 -10.18
N MET A 386 -0.13 -3.22 -11.47
CA MET A 386 0.67 -2.06 -11.95
C MET A 386 0.01 -0.74 -11.56
N GLY A 387 -1.32 -0.67 -11.52
CA GLY A 387 -2.06 0.50 -11.04
C GLY A 387 -1.67 0.95 -9.63
N LEU A 388 -1.11 0.07 -8.78
CA LEU A 388 -0.61 0.43 -7.45
C LEU A 388 0.49 1.50 -7.48
N CYS A 389 1.12 1.75 -8.63
CA CYS A 389 2.04 2.86 -8.79
C CYS A 389 1.41 4.24 -8.60
N GLY A 390 0.08 4.37 -8.50
CA GLY A 390 -0.56 5.60 -8.02
C GLY A 390 0.00 6.10 -6.68
N ASN A 391 0.43 5.17 -5.82
CA ASN A 391 1.11 5.45 -4.56
C ASN A 391 2.49 6.10 -4.73
N ALA A 392 3.10 5.97 -5.91
CA ALA A 392 4.39 6.57 -6.22
C ALA A 392 4.21 8.01 -6.73
N PHE A 393 3.27 8.20 -7.66
CA PHE A 393 3.14 9.47 -8.38
C PHE A 393 2.30 10.51 -7.65
N LEU A 394 1.17 10.12 -7.02
CA LEU A 394 0.30 11.12 -6.40
C LEU A 394 0.96 11.85 -5.21
N PRO A 395 1.74 11.18 -4.32
CA PRO A 395 2.49 11.89 -3.28
C PRO A 395 3.49 12.92 -3.80
N LEU A 396 4.11 12.68 -4.96
CA LEU A 396 4.99 13.68 -5.59
C LEU A 396 4.21 14.89 -6.10
N ILE A 397 3.03 14.67 -6.69
CA ILE A 397 2.15 15.76 -7.12
C ILE A 397 1.69 16.56 -5.90
N TYR A 398 1.27 15.88 -4.83
CA TYR A 398 0.93 16.52 -3.56
C TYR A 398 2.10 17.34 -3.01
N GLY A 399 3.30 16.75 -2.93
CA GLY A 399 4.50 17.43 -2.44
C GLY A 399 4.85 18.66 -3.27
N TRP A 400 4.73 18.58 -4.59
CA TRP A 400 4.98 19.71 -5.47
C TRP A 400 3.99 20.85 -5.24
N VAL A 401 2.69 20.54 -5.09
CA VAL A 401 1.70 21.57 -4.74
C VAL A 401 1.98 22.15 -3.35
N ALA A 402 2.33 21.31 -2.37
CA ALA A 402 2.66 21.74 -1.02
C ALA A 402 3.88 22.67 -0.95
N ASP A 403 4.90 22.41 -1.76
CA ASP A 403 6.11 23.25 -1.85
C ASP A 403 5.84 24.62 -2.49
N ASN A 404 4.88 24.72 -3.40
CA ASN A 404 4.58 25.96 -4.14
C ASN A 404 3.43 26.79 -3.51
N PHE A 405 2.58 26.14 -2.72
CA PHE A 405 1.43 26.76 -2.07
C PHE A 405 1.47 26.45 -0.57
N ASP A 406 0.64 25.51 -0.11
CA ASP A 406 0.65 24.99 1.25
C ASP A 406 0.21 23.51 1.25
N LEU A 407 0.41 22.84 2.38
CA LEU A 407 0.08 21.41 2.53
C LEU A 407 -1.41 21.12 2.31
N ARG A 408 -2.30 22.04 2.71
CA ARG A 408 -3.74 21.88 2.55
C ARG A 408 -4.16 21.89 1.08
N MET A 409 -3.57 22.80 0.30
CA MET A 409 -3.78 22.90 -1.15
C MET A 409 -3.28 21.65 -1.88
N GLY A 410 -2.29 20.94 -1.33
CA GLY A 410 -1.85 19.64 -1.82
C GLY A 410 -2.99 18.62 -1.98
N TYR A 411 -4.01 18.68 -1.11
CA TYR A 411 -5.15 17.76 -1.16
C TYR A 411 -6.05 17.92 -2.40
N TRP A 412 -5.89 18.97 -3.20
CA TRP A 412 -6.55 19.07 -4.51
C TRP A 412 -6.25 17.89 -5.43
N VAL A 413 -5.12 17.18 -5.23
CA VAL A 413 -4.80 15.94 -5.95
C VAL A 413 -5.87 14.85 -5.80
N LEU A 414 -6.63 14.86 -4.69
CA LEU A 414 -7.67 13.87 -4.40
C LEU A 414 -8.92 14.07 -5.25
N VAL A 415 -9.26 15.31 -5.60
CA VAL A 415 -10.50 15.66 -6.33
C VAL A 415 -10.57 14.97 -7.70
N PRO A 416 -9.59 15.12 -8.61
CA PRO A 416 -9.66 14.44 -9.91
C PRO A 416 -9.64 12.91 -9.74
N CYS A 417 -8.95 12.39 -8.72
CA CYS A 417 -8.94 10.96 -8.42
C CYS A 417 -10.34 10.46 -8.07
N PHE A 418 -11.05 11.08 -7.13
CA PHE A 418 -12.39 10.66 -6.75
C PHE A 418 -13.43 10.92 -7.85
N VAL A 419 -13.29 12.00 -8.63
CA VAL A 419 -14.14 12.22 -9.82
C VAL A 419 -13.97 11.07 -10.82
N TYR A 420 -12.73 10.65 -11.10
CA TYR A 420 -12.47 9.51 -11.97
C TYR A 420 -13.03 8.19 -11.40
N LEU A 421 -12.90 7.99 -10.08
CA LEU A 421 -13.45 6.80 -9.42
C LEU A 421 -14.98 6.74 -9.50
N ILE A 422 -15.68 7.87 -9.34
CA ILE A 422 -17.13 7.97 -9.52
C ILE A 422 -17.50 7.65 -10.98
N PHE A 423 -16.77 8.20 -11.95
CA PHE A 423 -16.94 7.87 -13.36
C PHE A 423 -16.82 6.36 -13.60
N TYR A 424 -15.77 5.73 -13.08
CA TYR A 424 -15.57 4.29 -13.24
C TYR A 424 -16.69 3.48 -12.57
N ALA A 425 -17.07 3.83 -11.34
CA ALA A 425 -18.12 3.16 -10.56
C ALA A 425 -19.51 3.25 -11.21
N SER A 426 -19.80 4.33 -11.94
CA SER A 426 -21.10 4.59 -12.55
C SER A 426 -21.19 4.09 -14.00
N VAL A 427 -20.21 4.46 -14.83
CA VAL A 427 -20.22 4.29 -16.29
C VAL A 427 -19.00 3.53 -16.79
N GLY A 428 -17.79 3.88 -16.33
CA GLY A 428 -16.53 3.38 -16.93
C GLY A 428 -16.41 1.86 -16.92
N HIS A 429 -16.84 1.18 -15.85
CA HIS A 429 -16.85 -0.28 -15.81
C HIS A 429 -17.80 -0.90 -16.86
N LYS A 430 -18.82 -0.21 -17.37
CA LYS A 430 -19.78 -0.75 -18.36
C LYS A 430 -19.28 -0.61 -19.80
N ILE A 431 -18.16 0.07 -20.03
CA ILE A 431 -17.64 0.31 -21.38
C ILE A 431 -16.95 -0.96 -21.88
N GLU A 432 -17.67 -1.71 -22.72
CA GLU A 432 -17.16 -2.96 -23.28
C GLU A 432 -16.36 -2.77 -24.57
N HIS A 433 -16.57 -1.68 -25.31
CA HIS A 433 -15.91 -1.38 -26.57
C HIS A 433 -15.50 0.09 -26.61
N TRP A 434 -14.33 0.41 -27.19
CA TRP A 434 -13.83 1.79 -27.27
C TRP A 434 -14.69 2.68 -28.17
N THR A 435 -15.18 2.11 -29.27
CA THR A 435 -16.15 2.75 -30.16
C THR A 435 -17.56 2.28 -29.80
N PRO A 436 -18.54 3.20 -29.70
CA PRO A 436 -19.94 2.81 -29.58
C PRO A 436 -20.31 1.95 -30.79
N GLN A 437 -20.75 0.72 -30.55
CA GLN A 437 -21.35 -0.07 -31.62
C GLN A 437 -22.63 0.66 -32.04
N ARG A 438 -22.68 1.18 -33.27
CA ARG A 438 -23.94 1.62 -33.88
C ARG A 438 -24.84 0.39 -33.92
N LYS A 439 -25.93 0.44 -33.15
CA LYS A 439 -27.00 -0.56 -33.24
C LYS A 439 -27.66 -0.52 -34.61
#